data_AF-A0A836M0C0-F1
#
_entry.id   AF-A0A836M0C0-F1
#
_cell.length_a   1.000
_cell.length_b   1.000
_cell.length_c   1.000
_cell.angle_alpha   90.00
_cell.angle_beta   90.00
_cell.angle_gamma   90.00
#
_symmetry.space_group_name_H-M   'P 1'
#
loop_
_entity.id
_entity.type
_entity.pdbx_description
1 polymer ?
#
loop_
_entity_poly.entity_id
_entity_poly.type
_entity_poly.pdbx_seq_one_letter_code
_entity_poly.pdbx_strand_id
1 'polypeptide(L)'
;MRDRFYIACFRDNVGPNVSFHRHQFAGYHTDIDQAYVCTLDEAQRHFNHAREFECPISADHVDALAVWKVDHQTIPNSTQIIDSVFGYAVFVQGKYSGNDVFWLNKSSFDISTDFEKASYFSKDEASQLDEKYIAIPFHLAEKAKRRTFDFNQYNPRIMTQGAGLKQPEHLKRAKRRVKNPQTRFNCPKCGKIVWQYNPYDFDHCNHCGHMG
;
A
#
# COMPACT_ATOMS: atom_id res chain seq x y z
N MET A 1 8.55 17.67 16.97
CA MET A 1 7.30 17.73 16.21
C MET A 1 7.58 17.02 14.89
N ARG A 2 6.69 16.16 14.40
CA ARG A 2 6.95 15.42 13.16
C ARG A 2 6.47 16.31 12.02
N ASP A 3 7.43 16.94 11.34
CA ASP A 3 7.13 18.04 10.43
C ASP A 3 7.19 17.61 8.95
N ARG A 4 7.44 16.32 8.67
CA ARG A 4 7.52 15.76 7.33
C ARG A 4 6.42 14.73 7.09
N PHE A 5 5.78 14.84 5.93
CA PHE A 5 4.71 13.96 5.49
C PHE A 5 4.91 13.54 4.03
N TYR A 6 4.53 12.30 3.73
CA TYR A 6 4.35 11.83 2.36
C TYR A 6 2.84 11.81 2.05
N ILE A 7 2.47 12.06 0.80
CA ILE A 7 1.08 11.97 0.36
C ILE A 7 0.85 10.59 -0.24
N ALA A 8 0.25 9.69 0.55
CA ALA A 8 -0.05 8.33 0.11
C ALA A 8 -1.34 8.28 -0.75
N CYS A 9 -1.37 7.36 -1.70
CA CYS A 9 -2.54 7.00 -2.49
C CYS A 9 -2.84 5.51 -2.32
N PHE A 10 -3.83 5.19 -1.52
CA PHE A 10 -4.16 3.80 -1.18
C PHE A 10 -4.89 3.04 -2.29
N ARG A 11 -5.32 3.73 -3.34
CA ARG A 11 -5.93 3.09 -4.53
C ARG A 11 -4.86 2.51 -5.46
N ASP A 12 -3.73 3.20 -5.60
CA ASP A 12 -2.69 2.89 -6.59
C ASP A 12 -1.54 2.07 -5.98
N ASN A 13 -1.77 1.42 -4.83
CA ASN A 13 -0.81 0.49 -4.22
C ASN A 13 -0.47 -0.67 -5.16
N VAL A 14 0.77 -1.18 -5.08
CA VAL A 14 1.21 -2.35 -5.86
C VAL A 14 1.56 -3.49 -4.90
N GLY A 15 0.74 -4.54 -4.93
CA GLY A 15 0.77 -5.55 -3.88
C GLY A 15 0.57 -4.91 -2.50
N PRO A 16 1.39 -5.23 -1.50
CA PRO A 16 1.28 -4.60 -0.17
C PRO A 16 1.91 -3.20 -0.10
N ASN A 17 2.66 -2.77 -1.12
CA ASN A 17 3.40 -1.52 -1.04
C ASN A 17 2.49 -0.31 -1.23
N VAL A 18 2.58 0.64 -0.30
CA VAL A 18 1.94 1.94 -0.42
C VAL A 18 2.57 2.75 -1.54
N SER A 19 1.71 3.31 -2.38
CA SER A 19 2.11 4.26 -3.41
C SER A 19 2.04 5.69 -2.90
N PHE A 20 3.04 6.50 -3.24
CA PHE A 20 3.17 7.90 -2.84
C PHE A 20 3.17 8.80 -4.07
N HIS A 21 2.60 9.99 -3.94
CA HIS A 21 2.77 11.04 -4.95
C HIS A 21 4.26 11.35 -5.11
N ARG A 22 4.75 11.37 -6.35
CA ARG A 22 6.13 11.77 -6.66
C ARG A 22 6.32 13.27 -6.57
N HIS A 23 7.56 13.73 -6.53
CA HIS A 23 7.91 15.14 -6.70
C HIS A 23 7.18 15.75 -7.92
N GLN A 24 6.68 16.98 -7.76
CA GLN A 24 5.88 17.70 -8.77
C GLN A 24 4.58 16.99 -9.20
N PHE A 25 4.06 16.04 -8.41
CA PHE A 25 2.84 15.29 -8.73
C PHE A 25 2.91 14.52 -10.05
N ALA A 26 4.12 14.07 -10.43
CA ALA A 26 4.40 13.30 -11.65
C ALA A 26 3.94 11.82 -11.53
N GLY A 27 2.73 11.60 -11.01
CA GLY A 27 2.15 10.29 -10.74
C GLY A 27 2.54 9.71 -9.39
N TYR A 28 2.41 8.38 -9.29
CA TYR A 28 2.60 7.61 -8.06
C TYR A 28 3.79 6.67 -8.16
N HIS A 29 4.46 6.40 -7.04
CA HIS A 29 5.53 5.42 -6.98
C HIS A 29 5.60 4.76 -5.60
N THR A 30 6.07 3.50 -5.56
CA THR A 30 6.22 2.70 -4.32
C THR A 30 7.62 2.79 -3.71
N ASP A 31 8.54 3.50 -4.38
CA ASP A 31 9.83 3.92 -3.85
C ASP A 31 9.66 5.19 -3.03
N ILE A 32 9.86 5.07 -1.71
CA ILE A 32 9.72 6.18 -0.77
C ILE A 32 10.71 7.30 -1.10
N ASP A 33 11.88 6.98 -1.65
CA ASP A 33 12.92 7.98 -1.96
C ASP A 33 12.51 8.93 -3.10
N GLN A 34 11.44 8.59 -3.83
CA GLN A 34 10.86 9.44 -4.87
C GLN A 34 9.61 10.20 -4.41
N ALA A 35 9.17 9.99 -3.16
CA ALA A 35 7.96 10.57 -2.64
C ALA A 35 8.12 12.09 -2.40
N TYR A 36 7.08 12.84 -2.76
CA TYR A 36 6.99 14.24 -2.41
C TYR A 36 6.90 14.41 -0.89
N VAL A 37 7.85 15.16 -0.32
CA VAL A 37 7.92 15.48 1.10
C VAL A 37 7.29 16.84 1.32
N CYS A 38 6.32 16.92 2.23
CA CYS A 38 5.65 18.16 2.57
C CYS A 38 5.68 18.44 4.06
N THR A 39 5.56 19.73 4.38
CA THR A 39 5.38 20.22 5.75
C THR A 39 4.00 19.85 6.30
N LEU A 40 3.78 19.99 7.61
CA LEU A 40 2.46 19.77 8.21
C LEU A 40 1.36 20.62 7.56
N ASP A 41 1.63 21.91 7.31
CA ASP A 41 0.66 22.83 6.74
C ASP A 41 0.30 22.48 5.29
N GLU A 42 1.30 22.11 4.49
CA GLU A 42 1.10 21.63 3.12
C GLU A 42 0.34 20.30 3.12
N ALA A 43 0.74 19.36 3.97
CA ALA A 43 0.06 18.08 4.13
C ALA A 43 -1.41 18.28 4.51
N GLN A 44 -1.71 19.18 5.47
CA GLN A 44 -3.08 19.49 5.84
C GLN A 44 -3.86 20.14 4.69
N ARG A 45 -3.22 21.04 3.92
CA ARG A 45 -3.82 21.64 2.72
C ARG A 45 -4.16 20.59 1.67
N HIS A 46 -3.26 19.65 1.40
CA HIS A 46 -3.51 18.52 0.51
C HIS A 46 -4.64 17.64 1.05
N PHE A 47 -4.62 17.31 2.34
CA PHE A 47 -5.65 16.47 2.95
C PHE A 47 -7.05 17.09 2.81
N ASN A 48 -7.16 18.40 3.05
CA ASN A 48 -8.41 19.15 2.93
C ASN A 48 -9.04 19.08 1.52
N HIS A 49 -8.24 18.85 0.48
CA HIS A 49 -8.71 18.73 -0.91
C HIS A 49 -8.57 17.30 -1.46
N ALA A 50 -8.15 16.35 -0.62
CA ALA A 50 -7.87 14.98 -1.03
C ALA A 50 -9.13 14.20 -1.38
N ARG A 51 -8.96 13.20 -2.25
CA ARG A 51 -9.94 12.14 -2.50
C ARG A 51 -9.93 11.12 -1.36
N GLU A 52 -10.95 10.25 -1.33
CA GLU A 52 -11.15 9.28 -0.24
C GLU A 52 -9.99 8.29 -0.01
N PHE A 53 -9.20 8.06 -1.05
CA PHE A 53 -8.04 7.17 -1.04
C PHE A 53 -6.70 7.90 -0.94
N GLU A 54 -6.70 9.23 -0.84
CA GLU A 54 -5.49 10.03 -0.66
C GLU A 54 -5.38 10.47 0.80
N CYS A 55 -4.24 10.15 1.41
CA CYS A 55 -4.02 10.41 2.82
C CYS A 55 -2.57 10.78 3.06
N PRO A 56 -2.28 12.00 3.52
CA PRO A 56 -0.96 12.32 4.02
C PRO A 56 -0.67 11.52 5.28
N ILE A 57 0.54 10.96 5.35
CA ILE A 57 1.02 10.15 6.47
C ILE A 57 2.41 10.61 6.88
N SER A 58 2.72 10.49 8.16
CA SER A 58 3.98 10.94 8.74
C SER A 58 5.16 10.19 8.12
N ALA A 59 6.07 10.95 7.51
CA ALA A 59 7.25 10.43 6.84
C ALA A 59 8.15 9.66 7.82
N ASP A 60 8.33 10.17 9.04
CA ASP A 60 9.21 9.53 10.03
C ASP A 60 8.70 8.13 10.46
N HIS A 61 7.39 7.93 10.56
CA HIS A 61 6.84 6.60 10.85
C HIS A 61 6.96 5.66 9.65
N VAL A 62 6.77 6.19 8.45
CA VAL A 62 6.96 5.44 7.20
C VAL A 62 8.41 5.00 7.09
N ASP A 63 9.36 5.92 7.25
CA ASP A 63 10.80 5.66 7.17
C ASP A 63 11.24 4.63 8.23
N ALA A 64 10.71 4.71 9.45
CA ALA A 64 11.04 3.78 10.54
C ALA A 64 10.52 2.34 10.30
N LEU A 65 9.52 2.17 9.44
CA LEU A 65 8.91 0.88 9.12
C LEU A 65 9.23 0.44 7.68
N ALA A 66 10.04 1.21 6.97
CA ALA A 66 10.40 0.94 5.59
C ALA A 66 11.34 -0.26 5.52
N VAL A 67 11.14 -1.07 4.48
CA VAL A 67 12.01 -2.21 4.16
C VAL A 67 12.51 -2.11 2.73
N TRP A 68 13.68 -2.69 2.48
CA TRP A 68 14.27 -2.71 1.16
C TRP A 68 13.65 -3.84 0.34
N LYS A 69 13.07 -3.52 -0.81
CA LYS A 69 12.53 -4.52 -1.75
C LYS A 69 13.06 -4.26 -3.15
N VAL A 70 12.95 -5.26 -4.01
CA VAL A 70 13.47 -5.21 -5.37
C VAL A 70 12.38 -5.62 -6.35
N ASP A 71 12.11 -4.74 -7.31
CA ASP A 71 11.12 -4.94 -8.36
C ASP A 71 11.67 -5.89 -9.43
N HIS A 72 10.96 -6.97 -9.73
CA HIS A 72 11.37 -7.97 -10.70
C HIS A 72 11.59 -7.39 -12.11
N GLN A 73 11.00 -6.23 -12.44
CA GLN A 73 11.13 -5.57 -13.74
C GLN A 73 12.49 -4.86 -13.89
N THR A 74 13.23 -4.68 -12.80
CA THR A 74 14.48 -3.91 -12.76
C THR A 74 15.75 -4.77 -12.66
N ILE A 75 15.58 -6.09 -12.56
CA ILE A 75 16.66 -7.07 -12.42
C ILE A 75 16.53 -8.18 -13.47
N PRO A 76 17.60 -8.97 -13.73
CA PRO A 76 17.50 -10.13 -14.61
C PRO A 76 16.48 -11.16 -14.10
N ASN A 77 15.76 -11.78 -15.04
CA ASN A 77 14.75 -12.80 -14.78
C ASN A 77 15.22 -14.23 -15.09
N SER A 78 16.53 -14.40 -15.29
CA SER A 78 17.20 -15.68 -15.50
C SER A 78 18.49 -15.70 -14.72
N THR A 79 18.94 -16.89 -14.33
CA THR A 79 20.21 -17.05 -13.61
C THR A 79 21.39 -16.49 -14.41
N GLN A 80 22.25 -15.71 -13.76
CA GLN A 80 23.44 -15.12 -14.35
C GLN A 80 24.65 -15.52 -13.50
N ILE A 81 25.40 -16.54 -13.91
CA ILE A 81 26.65 -16.94 -13.27
C ILE A 81 27.82 -16.35 -14.05
N ILE A 82 28.62 -15.50 -13.40
CA ILE A 82 29.72 -14.74 -14.00
C ILE A 82 31.01 -14.98 -13.21
N ASP A 83 32.10 -15.32 -13.90
CA ASP A 83 33.38 -15.69 -13.26
C ASP A 83 33.99 -14.60 -12.38
N SER A 84 33.79 -13.33 -12.73
CA SER A 84 34.35 -12.18 -12.00
C SER A 84 33.49 -11.70 -10.82
N VAL A 85 32.38 -12.39 -10.51
CA VAL A 85 31.44 -12.01 -9.46
C VAL A 85 31.56 -12.97 -8.28
N PHE A 86 31.81 -12.40 -7.10
CA PHE A 86 32.05 -13.17 -5.88
C PHE A 86 30.78 -13.61 -5.16
N GLY A 87 29.59 -13.19 -5.63
CA GLY A 87 28.38 -13.21 -4.84
C GLY A 87 27.08 -13.11 -5.57
N TYR A 88 26.13 -13.92 -5.14
CA TYR A 88 24.80 -14.00 -5.72
C TYR A 88 23.73 -13.78 -4.66
N ALA A 89 22.70 -13.04 -5.06
CA ALA A 89 21.42 -13.04 -4.37
C ALA A 89 20.49 -14.00 -5.12
N VAL A 90 19.70 -14.76 -4.38
CA VAL A 90 18.84 -15.82 -4.93
C VAL A 90 17.39 -15.51 -4.61
N PHE A 91 16.52 -15.56 -5.60
CA PHE A 91 15.08 -15.38 -5.43
C PHE A 91 14.27 -16.51 -6.10
N VAL A 92 13.02 -16.66 -5.68
CA VAL A 92 12.11 -17.69 -6.20
C VAL A 92 11.53 -17.25 -7.55
N GLN A 93 11.74 -18.05 -8.60
CA GLN A 93 11.20 -17.77 -9.92
C GLN A 93 9.66 -17.82 -9.92
N GLY A 94 9.05 -16.85 -10.60
CA GLY A 94 7.59 -16.82 -10.79
C GLY A 94 6.77 -16.51 -9.55
N LYS A 95 7.41 -16.22 -8.40
CA LYS A 95 6.74 -15.87 -7.15
C LYS A 95 7.01 -14.41 -6.80
N TYR A 96 5.94 -13.62 -6.76
CA TYR A 96 6.01 -12.18 -6.52
C TYR A 96 4.97 -11.71 -5.51
N SER A 97 5.25 -10.61 -4.83
CA SER A 97 4.29 -9.85 -4.02
C SER A 97 4.10 -8.48 -4.66
N GLY A 98 3.01 -8.32 -5.42
CA GLY A 98 2.96 -7.23 -6.41
C GLY A 98 4.10 -7.40 -7.40
N ASN A 99 5.02 -6.44 -7.44
CA ASN A 99 6.22 -6.51 -8.28
C ASN A 99 7.47 -7.04 -7.55
N ASP A 100 7.43 -7.24 -6.24
CA ASP A 100 8.64 -7.57 -5.48
C ASP A 100 8.94 -9.07 -5.50
N VAL A 101 10.21 -9.41 -5.68
CA VAL A 101 10.69 -10.80 -5.62
C VAL A 101 10.82 -11.31 -4.18
N PHE A 102 10.74 -12.63 -4.01
CA PHE A 102 11.01 -13.30 -2.74
C PHE A 102 12.43 -13.86 -2.69
N TRP A 103 13.28 -13.25 -1.87
CA TRP A 103 14.66 -13.62 -1.62
C TRP A 103 14.78 -14.83 -0.69
N LEU A 104 15.70 -15.73 -1.00
CA LEU A 104 16.01 -16.89 -0.17
C LEU A 104 17.01 -16.51 0.93
N ASN A 105 16.71 -16.89 2.16
CA ASN A 105 17.65 -16.89 3.26
C ASN A 105 18.22 -18.31 3.46
N LYS A 106 19.53 -18.48 3.29
CA LYS A 106 20.19 -19.78 3.39
C LYS A 106 20.31 -20.31 4.81
N SER A 107 20.27 -19.42 5.81
CA SER A 107 20.42 -19.78 7.22
C SER A 107 19.09 -20.24 7.84
N SER A 108 17.98 -19.58 7.51
CA SER A 108 16.66 -19.96 8.02
C SER A 108 15.86 -20.84 7.07
N PHE A 109 16.26 -20.93 5.80
CA PHE A 109 15.52 -21.56 4.70
C PHE A 109 14.16 -20.90 4.40
N ASP A 110 13.92 -19.71 4.95
CA ASP A 110 12.73 -18.91 4.65
C ASP A 110 12.94 -18.04 3.42
N ILE A 111 11.82 -17.51 2.92
CA ILE A 111 11.80 -16.52 1.87
C ILE A 111 11.20 -15.20 2.37
N SER A 112 11.72 -14.07 1.87
CA SER A 112 11.19 -12.75 2.23
C SER A 112 11.28 -11.77 1.07
N THR A 113 10.38 -10.79 1.03
CA THR A 113 10.51 -9.66 0.10
C THR A 113 11.51 -8.61 0.60
N ASP A 114 11.82 -8.62 1.90
CA ASP A 114 12.83 -7.75 2.50
C ASP A 114 14.23 -8.23 2.13
N PHE A 115 14.91 -7.45 1.28
CA PHE A 115 16.21 -7.78 0.73
C PHE A 115 17.32 -7.81 1.79
N GLU A 116 17.16 -7.11 2.91
CA GLU A 116 18.10 -7.20 4.04
C GLU A 116 18.16 -8.62 4.63
N LYS A 117 17.13 -9.43 4.39
CA LYS A 117 17.09 -10.85 4.82
C LYS A 117 17.65 -11.80 3.77
N ALA A 118 18.01 -11.32 2.58
CA ALA A 118 18.60 -12.14 1.54
C ALA A 118 19.97 -12.66 1.98
N SER A 119 20.27 -13.90 1.64
CA SER A 119 21.60 -14.46 1.87
C SER A 119 22.53 -14.26 0.68
N TYR A 120 23.81 -14.25 0.98
CA TYR A 120 24.87 -14.27 -0.02
C TYR A 120 25.23 -15.71 -0.37
N PHE A 121 25.17 -16.03 -1.67
CA PHE A 121 25.53 -17.33 -2.23
C PHE A 121 26.84 -17.22 -3.00
N SER A 122 27.71 -18.21 -2.83
CA SER A 122 28.88 -18.39 -3.67
C SER A 122 28.48 -18.85 -5.07
N LYS A 123 29.44 -18.79 -6.00
CA LYS A 123 29.24 -19.27 -7.37
C LYS A 123 28.84 -20.75 -7.41
N ASP A 124 29.50 -21.59 -6.60
CA ASP A 124 29.25 -23.03 -6.57
C ASP A 124 27.87 -23.33 -5.97
N GLU A 125 27.51 -22.65 -4.88
CA GLU A 125 26.17 -22.76 -4.29
C GLU A 125 25.08 -22.35 -5.31
N ALA A 126 25.27 -21.21 -5.99
CA ALA A 126 24.32 -20.69 -6.96
C ALA A 126 24.15 -21.60 -8.20
N SER A 127 25.22 -22.28 -8.61
CA SER A 127 25.21 -23.17 -9.78
C SER A 127 24.51 -24.52 -9.50
N GLN A 128 24.30 -24.86 -8.23
CA GLN A 128 23.67 -26.11 -7.79
C GLN A 128 22.19 -25.95 -7.42
N LEU A 129 21.63 -24.74 -7.59
CA LEU A 129 20.24 -24.45 -7.24
C LEU A 129 19.28 -25.14 -8.23
N ASP A 130 18.14 -25.55 -7.69
CA ASP A 130 16.99 -26.04 -8.46
C ASP A 130 16.43 -24.97 -9.40
N GLU A 131 15.83 -25.38 -10.52
CA GLU A 131 15.25 -24.50 -11.54
C GLU A 131 14.21 -23.52 -10.98
N LYS A 132 13.60 -23.80 -9.83
CA LYS A 132 12.67 -22.85 -9.17
C LYS A 132 13.34 -21.58 -8.63
N TYR A 133 14.67 -21.49 -8.64
CA TYR A 133 15.42 -20.35 -8.14
C TYR A 133 16.18 -19.64 -9.26
N ILE A 134 16.27 -18.32 -9.14
CA ILE A 134 17.11 -17.49 -9.99
C ILE A 134 18.22 -16.89 -9.14
N ALA A 135 19.46 -17.06 -9.57
CA ALA A 135 20.63 -16.44 -8.96
C ALA A 135 21.14 -15.29 -9.84
N ILE A 136 21.22 -14.09 -9.27
CA ILE A 136 21.80 -12.91 -9.94
C ILE A 136 22.94 -12.34 -9.12
N PRO A 137 23.92 -11.67 -9.74
CA PRO A 137 24.97 -10.97 -9.01
C PRO A 137 24.38 -10.07 -7.91
N PHE A 138 24.86 -10.23 -6.68
CA PHE A 138 24.29 -9.55 -5.50
C PHE A 138 24.27 -8.03 -5.69
N HIS A 139 25.30 -7.47 -6.31
CA HIS A 139 25.41 -6.03 -6.59
C HIS A 139 24.33 -5.50 -7.54
N LEU A 140 23.74 -6.34 -8.42
CA LEU A 140 22.64 -5.93 -9.29
C LEU A 140 21.35 -5.78 -8.48
N ALA A 141 21.07 -6.72 -7.56
CA ALA A 141 19.95 -6.62 -6.63
C ALA A 141 20.12 -5.42 -5.68
N GLU A 142 21.32 -5.25 -5.12
CA GLU A 142 21.67 -4.13 -4.23
C GLU A 142 21.51 -2.78 -4.93
N LYS A 143 21.86 -2.67 -6.22
CA LYS A 143 21.66 -1.44 -7.00
C LYS A 143 20.18 -1.18 -7.31
N ALA A 144 19.39 -2.24 -7.45
CA ALA A 144 17.98 -2.16 -7.84
C ALA A 144 17.02 -1.99 -6.64
N LYS A 145 17.49 -2.14 -5.40
CA LYS A 145 16.64 -2.06 -4.22
C LYS A 145 16.08 -0.65 -4.02
N ARG A 146 14.84 -0.60 -3.52
CA ARG A 146 14.12 0.62 -3.15
C ARG A 146 13.52 0.50 -1.76
N ARG A 147 13.38 1.62 -1.04
CA ARG A 147 12.67 1.64 0.25
C ARG A 147 11.17 1.62 0.00
N THR A 148 10.47 0.75 0.71
CA THR A 148 9.03 0.52 0.53
C THR A 148 8.32 0.49 1.87
N PHE A 149 7.03 0.82 1.88
CA PHE A 149 6.21 0.79 3.08
C PHE A 149 4.99 -0.11 2.87
N ASP A 150 4.80 -1.07 3.77
CA ASP A 150 3.69 -2.02 3.71
C ASP A 150 2.40 -1.40 4.25
N PHE A 151 1.33 -1.43 3.47
CA PHE A 151 0.03 -0.88 3.85
C PHE A 151 -0.54 -1.53 5.11
N ASN A 152 -0.21 -2.79 5.40
CA ASN A 152 -0.67 -3.46 6.62
C ASN A 152 -0.09 -2.85 7.90
N GLN A 153 1.02 -2.12 7.78
CA GLN A 153 1.63 -1.39 8.89
C GLN A 153 1.03 0.00 9.08
N TYR A 154 0.13 0.44 8.19
CA TYR A 154 -0.49 1.74 8.27
C TYR A 154 -1.47 1.82 9.45
N ASN A 155 -1.17 2.72 10.39
CA ASN A 155 -2.06 3.04 11.49
C ASN A 155 -2.53 4.52 11.41
N PRO A 156 -3.78 4.81 11.00
CA PRO A 156 -4.26 6.18 10.82
C PRO A 156 -4.30 7.00 12.12
N ARG A 157 -4.45 6.35 13.28
CA ARG A 157 -4.48 7.04 14.58
C ARG A 157 -3.09 7.54 14.96
N ILE A 158 -2.04 6.78 14.63
CA ILE A 158 -0.66 7.12 14.96
C ILE A 158 -0.03 7.97 13.86
N MET A 159 -0.11 7.49 12.62
CA MET A 159 0.66 8.00 11.49
C MET A 159 0.02 9.21 10.80
N THR A 160 -1.27 9.47 11.03
CA THR A 160 -1.97 10.64 10.48
C THR A 160 -2.46 11.54 11.61
N GLN A 161 -3.39 11.07 12.43
CA GLN A 161 -4.03 11.90 13.47
C GLN A 161 -3.05 12.26 14.60
N GLY A 162 -2.35 11.25 15.13
CA GLY A 162 -1.30 11.42 16.15
C GLY A 162 -0.07 12.17 15.65
N ALA A 163 0.08 12.31 14.32
CA ALA A 163 1.08 13.16 13.71
C ALA A 163 0.62 14.62 13.52
N GLY A 164 -0.62 14.96 13.91
CA GLY A 164 -1.13 16.34 13.90
C GLY A 164 -2.13 16.65 12.77
N LEU A 165 -2.35 15.73 11.83
CA LEU A 165 -3.29 15.95 10.73
C LEU A 165 -4.74 15.77 11.19
N LYS A 166 -5.59 16.73 10.85
CA LYS A 166 -7.02 16.69 11.13
C LYS A 166 -7.76 16.15 9.91
N GLN A 167 -8.54 15.08 10.13
CA GLN A 167 -9.34 14.52 9.05
C GLN A 167 -10.39 15.55 8.58
N PRO A 168 -10.45 15.85 7.27
CA PRO A 168 -11.44 16.76 6.69
C PRO A 168 -12.88 16.30 6.85
N GLU A 169 -13.83 17.24 6.94
CA GLU A 169 -15.25 16.94 7.09
C GLU A 169 -15.85 16.21 5.88
N HIS A 170 -15.44 16.54 4.65
CA HIS A 170 -15.94 15.85 3.46
C HIS A 170 -15.55 14.37 3.47
N LEU A 171 -14.32 14.05 3.88
CA LEU A 171 -13.86 12.66 4.04
C LEU A 171 -14.54 11.94 5.21
N LYS A 172 -14.84 12.63 6.31
CA LYS A 172 -15.66 12.04 7.40
C LYS A 172 -17.06 11.70 6.90
N ARG A 173 -17.68 12.59 6.14
CA ARG A 173 -19.01 12.38 5.54
C ARG A 173 -18.99 11.24 4.53
N ALA A 174 -17.98 11.19 3.67
CA ALA A 174 -17.78 10.11 2.72
C ALA A 174 -17.71 8.74 3.42
N LYS A 175 -16.89 8.59 4.46
CA LYS A 175 -16.81 7.34 5.25
C LYS A 175 -18.14 6.94 5.91
N ARG A 176 -19.00 7.91 6.25
CA ARG A 176 -20.33 7.65 6.82
C ARG A 176 -21.37 7.26 5.77
N ARG A 177 -21.10 7.48 4.47
CA ARG A 177 -21.96 7.00 3.38
C ARG A 177 -21.78 5.48 3.24
N VAL A 178 -22.27 4.74 4.22
CA VAL A 178 -22.55 3.32 4.04
C VAL A 178 -23.73 3.23 3.05
N LYS A 179 -23.65 2.37 2.03
CA LYS A 179 -24.81 2.01 1.23
C LYS A 179 -25.84 1.39 2.19
N ASN A 180 -26.84 2.18 2.60
CA ASN A 180 -28.01 1.59 3.23
C ASN A 180 -28.74 0.83 2.12
N PRO A 181 -28.88 -0.51 2.20
CA PRO A 181 -29.65 -1.26 1.22
C PRO A 181 -31.13 -0.84 1.23
N GLN A 182 -31.56 -0.10 2.24
CA GLN A 182 -32.90 0.45 2.35
C GLN A 182 -32.99 1.83 1.71
N THR A 183 -34.06 2.01 0.95
CA THR A 183 -34.49 3.27 0.35
C THR A 183 -35.41 4.02 1.32
N ARG A 184 -35.26 5.34 1.34
CA ARG A 184 -36.09 6.23 2.14
C ARG A 184 -37.40 6.53 1.42
N PHE A 185 -38.54 6.23 2.05
CA PHE A 185 -39.88 6.66 1.64
C PHE A 185 -40.52 7.55 2.71
N ASN A 186 -41.51 8.35 2.33
CA ASN A 186 -42.44 8.96 3.29
C ASN A 186 -43.75 8.17 3.21
N CYS A 187 -44.29 7.76 4.36
CA CYS A 187 -45.57 7.07 4.41
C CYS A 187 -46.67 7.96 3.81
N PRO A 188 -47.42 7.51 2.79
CA PRO A 188 -48.45 8.32 2.15
C PRO A 188 -49.62 8.65 3.09
N LYS A 189 -49.81 7.88 4.17
CA LYS A 189 -50.87 8.11 5.16
C LYS A 189 -50.47 9.08 6.28
N CYS A 190 -49.30 8.88 6.91
CA CYS A 190 -48.91 9.67 8.09
C CYS A 190 -47.68 10.57 7.88
N GLY A 191 -47.09 10.60 6.69
CA GLY A 191 -45.96 11.44 6.33
C GLY A 191 -44.62 11.07 6.98
N LYS A 192 -44.59 10.12 7.93
CA LYS A 192 -43.34 9.71 8.59
C LYS A 192 -42.40 8.98 7.63
N ILE A 193 -41.10 9.19 7.87
CA ILE A 193 -40.03 8.53 7.12
C ILE A 193 -40.03 7.02 7.44
N VAL A 194 -39.99 6.20 6.40
CA VAL A 194 -39.82 4.75 6.45
C VAL A 194 -38.56 4.39 5.65
N TRP A 195 -37.80 3.41 6.15
CA TRP A 195 -36.69 2.79 5.43
C TRP A 195 -37.08 1.36 5.05
N GLN A 196 -37.03 1.05 3.77
CA GLN A 196 -37.50 -0.23 3.22
C GLN A 196 -36.60 -0.73 2.10
N TYR A 197 -36.58 -2.04 1.82
CA TYR A 197 -35.67 -2.62 0.84
C TYR A 197 -36.15 -2.46 -0.61
N ASN A 198 -37.46 -2.46 -0.84
CA ASN A 198 -38.01 -2.18 -2.17
C ASN A 198 -37.79 -0.69 -2.51
N PRO A 199 -37.05 -0.37 -3.58
CA PRO A 199 -36.77 1.02 -3.95
C PRO A 199 -37.88 1.65 -4.80
N TYR A 200 -38.87 0.88 -5.26
CA TYR A 200 -39.86 1.34 -6.25
C TYR A 200 -41.22 1.64 -5.63
N ASP A 201 -41.72 0.74 -4.79
CA ASP A 201 -43.07 0.83 -4.22
C ASP A 201 -43.01 0.93 -2.71
N PHE A 202 -43.96 1.66 -2.09
CA PHE A 202 -44.06 1.72 -0.63
C PHE A 202 -44.45 0.36 -0.06
N ASP A 203 -43.74 -0.16 0.95
CA ASP A 203 -44.01 -1.49 1.52
C ASP A 203 -45.00 -1.40 2.70
N HIS A 204 -44.59 -0.74 3.79
CA HIS A 204 -45.39 -0.64 5.01
C HIS A 204 -44.92 0.48 5.94
N CYS A 205 -45.80 0.96 6.83
CA CYS A 205 -45.50 1.94 7.87
C CYS A 205 -45.67 1.35 9.27
N ASN A 206 -44.57 1.06 9.95
CA ASN A 206 -44.60 0.60 11.34
C ASN A 206 -45.23 1.60 12.34
N HIS A 207 -45.32 2.88 11.96
CA HIS A 207 -45.91 3.90 12.83
C HIS A 207 -47.45 3.92 12.80
N CYS A 208 -48.06 3.74 11.63
CA CYS A 208 -49.52 3.86 11.48
C CYS A 208 -50.20 2.61 10.91
N GLY A 209 -49.44 1.52 10.75
CA GLY A 209 -49.91 0.24 10.22
C GLY A 209 -50.31 0.27 8.74
N HIS A 210 -50.05 1.35 8.02
CA HIS A 210 -50.39 1.44 6.60
C HIS A 210 -49.51 0.50 5.79
N MET A 211 -50.12 -0.40 5.02
CA MET A 211 -49.46 -1.23 4.02
C MET A 211 -49.63 -0.57 2.65
N GLY A 212 -48.57 -0.60 1.83
CA GLY A 212 -48.60 -0.11 0.46
C GLY A 212 -49.16 -1.11 -0.54
#